data_AF-B3PRR2-F1
#
_entry.id   AF-B3PRR2-F1
#
_cell.length_a   1.000
_cell.length_b   1.000
_cell.length_c   1.000
_cell.angle_alpha   90.00
_cell.angle_beta   90.00
_cell.angle_gamma   90.00
#
_symmetry.space_group_name_H-M   'P 1'
#
loop_
_entity.id
_entity.type
_entity.pdbx_description
1 polymer ?
#
loop_
_entity_poly.entity_id
_entity_poly.type
_entity_poly.pdbx_seq_one_letter_code
_entity_poly.pdbx_strand_id
1 'polypeptide(L)'
;MAQSVADSQRPPSSAVRHEYVDALRGTIKPGNFVKAEISSLVLLDPEKQIYAYCTRTTERSNSNWSYIGLTLKNNMIVDLSKNAPRCHDKRLRYYDFPELRNMRY
;
A
#
# COMPACT_ATOMS: atom_id res chain seq x y z
N MET A 1 18.91 19.64 9.81
CA MET A 1 18.74 18.30 10.40
C MET A 1 17.93 17.48 9.41
N ALA A 2 18.53 16.47 8.79
CA ALA A 2 17.80 15.59 7.87
C ALA A 2 16.83 14.76 8.71
N GLN A 3 15.54 15.09 8.67
CA GLN A 3 14.49 14.24 9.24
C GLN A 3 14.62 12.89 8.57
N SER A 4 14.96 11.87 9.35
CA SER A 4 15.15 10.52 8.84
C SER A 4 13.86 10.11 8.14
N VAL A 5 13.95 9.58 6.91
CA VAL A 5 12.79 9.13 6.13
C VAL A 5 11.92 8.15 6.96
N ALA A 6 12.54 7.47 7.92
CA ALA A 6 11.89 6.59 8.91
C ALA A 6 10.95 7.31 9.90
N ASP A 7 11.14 8.59 10.23
CA ASP A 7 10.25 9.35 11.12
C ASP A 7 8.98 9.86 10.41
N SER A 8 9.02 9.93 9.07
CA SER A 8 7.88 10.33 8.22
C SER A 8 7.01 9.14 7.79
N GLN A 9 7.34 7.93 8.26
CA GLN A 9 6.69 6.68 7.92
C GLN A 9 5.33 6.53 8.61
N ARG A 10 4.37 7.39 8.25
CA ARG A 10 2.98 7.25 8.69
C ARG A 10 2.22 6.34 7.72
N PRO A 11 1.27 5.53 8.22
CA PRO A 11 0.31 4.86 7.34
C PRO A 11 -0.50 5.91 6.57
N PRO A 12 -1.09 5.54 5.42
CA PRO A 12 -1.92 6.45 4.65
C PRO A 12 -3.13 6.93 5.44
N SER A 13 -3.62 8.13 5.12
CA SER A 13 -4.86 8.65 5.68
C SER A 13 -6.06 7.79 5.28
N SER A 14 -7.16 7.88 6.05
CA SER A 14 -8.39 7.14 5.75
C SER A 14 -8.94 7.42 4.35
N ALA A 15 -8.85 8.67 3.87
CA ALA A 15 -9.27 9.04 2.52
C ALA A 15 -8.44 8.31 1.44
N VAL A 16 -7.11 8.31 1.57
CA VAL A 16 -6.21 7.60 0.64
C VAL A 16 -6.46 6.09 0.70
N ARG A 17 -6.72 5.54 1.89
CA ARG A 17 -7.07 4.12 2.05
C ARG A 17 -8.36 3.75 1.32
N HIS A 18 -9.39 4.60 1.40
CA HIS A 18 -10.67 4.37 0.74
C HIS A 18 -10.54 4.40 -0.79
N GLU A 19 -9.95 5.47 -1.33
CA GLU A 19 -9.65 5.62 -2.77
C GLU A 19 -8.82 4.44 -3.29
N TYR A 20 -7.85 3.99 -2.49
CA TYR A 20 -7.02 2.86 -2.87
C TYR A 20 -7.79 1.54 -2.92
N VAL A 21 -8.64 1.26 -1.92
CA VAL A 21 -9.52 0.08 -1.95
C VAL A 21 -10.42 0.11 -3.18
N ASP A 22 -10.99 1.27 -3.51
CA ASP A 22 -11.85 1.41 -4.68
C ASP A 22 -11.09 1.22 -6.00
N ALA A 23 -9.87 1.75 -6.12
CA ALA A 23 -9.00 1.49 -7.27
C ALA A 23 -8.62 0.00 -7.40
N LEU A 24 -8.56 -0.73 -6.29
CA LEU A 24 -8.27 -2.18 -6.28
C LEU A 24 -9.46 -3.05 -6.65
N ARG A 25 -10.72 -2.63 -6.41
CA ARG A 25 -11.93 -3.43 -6.71
C ARG A 25 -12.01 -3.91 -8.17
N GLY A 26 -11.45 -3.15 -9.11
CA GLY A 26 -11.38 -3.52 -10.53
C GLY A 26 -10.09 -4.24 -10.96
N THR A 27 -9.09 -4.32 -10.08
CA THR A 27 -7.71 -4.73 -10.43
C THR A 27 -7.31 -6.08 -9.79
N ILE A 28 -7.90 -6.40 -8.64
CA ILE A 28 -7.69 -7.65 -7.90
C ILE A 28 -9.03 -8.24 -7.48
N LYS A 29 -9.05 -9.55 -7.24
CA LYS A 29 -10.26 -10.24 -6.76
C LYS A 29 -10.51 -9.90 -5.28
N PRO A 30 -11.62 -9.23 -4.92
CA PRO A 30 -12.05 -9.03 -3.54
C PRO A 30 -12.28 -10.35 -2.78
N GLY A 31 -12.14 -10.30 -1.45
CA GLY A 31 -12.78 -11.26 -0.54
C GLY A 31 -12.03 -12.55 -0.18
N ASN A 32 -10.78 -12.75 -0.64
CA ASN A 32 -10.00 -13.96 -0.30
C ASN A 32 -8.82 -13.73 0.65
N PHE A 33 -8.62 -12.49 1.09
CA PHE A 33 -7.47 -12.14 1.92
C PHE A 33 -7.65 -12.59 3.37
N VAL A 34 -6.69 -13.38 3.87
CA VAL A 34 -6.59 -13.75 5.28
C VAL A 34 -5.87 -12.65 6.06
N LYS A 35 -4.83 -12.07 5.45
CA LYS A 35 -4.12 -10.89 5.96
C LYS A 35 -4.05 -9.84 4.87
N ALA A 36 -4.20 -8.59 5.26
CA ALA A 36 -3.92 -7.44 4.41
C ALA A 36 -3.28 -6.38 5.29
N GLU A 37 -2.12 -5.89 4.86
CA GLU A 37 -1.35 -4.90 5.58
C GLU A 37 -0.82 -3.86 4.61
N ILE A 38 -0.71 -2.62 5.07
CA ILE A 38 -0.21 -1.49 4.28
C ILE A 38 1.01 -0.87 4.96
N SER A 39 2.00 -0.53 4.16
CA SER A 39 3.25 0.04 4.64
C SER A 39 3.06 1.48 5.09
N SER A 40 4.03 1.94 5.84
CA SER A 40 4.34 3.36 5.94
C SER A 40 4.62 4.01 4.58
N LEU A 41 4.49 5.34 4.51
CA LEU A 41 4.88 6.16 3.37
C LEU A 41 6.30 5.86 2.87
N VAL A 42 6.44 5.73 1.56
CA VAL A 42 7.71 5.66 0.84
C VAL A 42 7.85 6.95 0.04
N LEU A 43 8.82 7.79 0.39
CA LEU A 43 9.12 9.00 -0.38
C LEU A 43 9.89 8.60 -1.65
N LEU A 44 9.33 8.91 -2.82
CA LEU A 44 9.99 8.68 -4.11
C LEU A 44 10.63 9.98 -4.60
N ASP A 45 9.85 11.06 -4.65
CA ASP A 45 10.31 12.40 -5.01
C ASP A 45 9.49 13.43 -4.21
N PRO A 46 9.99 13.90 -3.06
CA PRO A 46 9.24 14.82 -2.20
C PRO A 46 9.03 16.19 -2.85
N GLU A 47 9.94 16.67 -3.70
CA GLU A 47 9.81 17.95 -4.41
C GLU A 47 8.64 17.91 -5.41
N LYS A 48 8.44 16.77 -6.05
CA LYS A 48 7.32 16.54 -6.97
C LYS A 48 6.08 15.94 -6.30
N GLN A 49 6.07 15.85 -4.97
CA GLN A 49 5.02 15.22 -4.18
C GLN A 49 4.66 13.82 -4.68
N ILE A 50 5.68 13.03 -5.06
CA ILE A 50 5.53 11.64 -5.47
C ILE A 50 5.91 10.75 -4.29
N TYR A 51 4.97 9.91 -3.90
CA TYR A 51 5.15 8.97 -2.82
C TYR A 51 4.44 7.67 -3.12
N ALA A 52 4.81 6.62 -2.41
CA ALA A 52 4.23 5.31 -2.57
C ALA A 52 3.86 4.67 -1.24
N TYR A 53 2.90 3.75 -1.32
CA TYR A 53 2.59 2.81 -0.25
C TYR A 53 2.69 1.40 -0.81
N CYS A 54 2.98 0.46 0.04
CA CYS A 54 3.07 -0.95 -0.31
C CYS A 54 2.06 -1.74 0.49
N THR A 55 1.28 -2.55 -0.19
CA THR A 55 0.37 -3.49 0.44
C THR A 55 0.96 -4.88 0.34
N ARG A 56 0.82 -5.67 1.40
CA ARG A 56 1.05 -7.10 1.36
C ARG A 56 -0.21 -7.85 1.78
N THR A 57 -0.54 -8.90 1.05
CA THR A 57 -1.71 -9.73 1.30
C THR A 57 -1.33 -11.22 1.29
N THR A 58 -2.07 -12.03 2.05
CA THR A 58 -2.08 -13.49 1.91
C THR A 58 -3.50 -13.95 1.66
N GLU A 59 -3.65 -15.04 0.93
CA GLU A 59 -4.94 -15.65 0.64
C GLU A 59 -5.07 -17.01 1.34
N ARG A 60 -6.29 -17.48 1.56
CA ARG A 60 -6.50 -18.82 2.17
C ARG A 60 -5.93 -19.93 1.27
N SER A 61 -6.03 -19.76 -0.05
CA SER A 61 -5.49 -20.66 -1.08
C SER A 61 -3.97 -20.57 -1.23
N ASN A 62 -3.35 -19.46 -0.79
CA ASN A 62 -1.91 -19.23 -0.94
C ASN A 62 -1.39 -18.37 0.21
N SER A 63 -0.60 -18.99 1.09
CA SER A 63 -0.02 -18.34 2.26
C SER A 63 1.16 -17.43 1.94
N ASN A 64 1.65 -17.40 0.70
CA ASN A 64 2.74 -16.52 0.30
C ASN A 64 2.27 -15.06 0.24
N TRP A 65 3.15 -14.16 0.67
CA TRP A 65 2.90 -12.73 0.57
C TRP A 65 2.89 -12.27 -0.88
N SER A 66 1.78 -11.68 -1.30
CA SER A 66 1.65 -10.94 -2.55
C SER A 66 1.77 -9.45 -2.25
N TYR A 67 2.53 -8.72 -3.07
CA TYR A 67 2.79 -7.30 -2.86
C TYR A 67 2.13 -6.44 -3.94
N ILE A 68 1.59 -5.29 -3.55
CA ILE A 68 1.04 -4.29 -4.46
C ILE A 68 1.61 -2.94 -4.09
N GLY A 69 2.31 -2.30 -5.01
CA GLY A 69 2.75 -0.91 -4.87
C GLY A 69 1.67 0.03 -5.35
N LEU A 70 1.36 1.04 -4.54
CA LEU A 70 0.53 2.18 -4.87
C LEU A 70 1.45 3.39 -5.04
N THR A 71 1.42 4.06 -6.19
CA THR A 71 2.11 5.34 -6.38
C THR A 71 1.08 6.47 -6.42
N LEU A 72 1.38 7.52 -5.66
CA LEU A 72 0.60 8.74 -5.57
C LEU A 72 1.45 9.90 -6.07
N LYS A 73 0.82 10.82 -6.79
CA LYS A 73 1.36 12.12 -7.15
C LYS A 73 0.32 13.16 -6.83
N ASN A 74 0.67 14.18 -6.04
CA ASN A 74 -0.26 15.23 -5.61
C ASN A 74 -1.56 14.64 -5.00
N ASN A 75 -1.43 13.62 -4.14
CA ASN A 75 -2.52 12.87 -3.50
C ASN A 75 -3.42 12.06 -4.45
N MET A 76 -3.12 12.02 -5.74
CA MET A 76 -3.86 11.24 -6.73
C MET A 76 -3.14 9.93 -7.04
N ILE A 77 -3.90 8.84 -7.16
CA ILE A 77 -3.37 7.53 -7.55
C ILE A 77 -2.96 7.60 -9.02
N VAL A 78 -1.68 7.35 -9.30
CA VAL A 78 -1.13 7.38 -10.67
C VAL A 78 -0.62 6.03 -11.15
N ASP A 79 -0.34 5.09 -10.24
CA ASP A 79 0.08 3.74 -10.61
C ASP A 79 -0.27 2.69 -9.54
N LEU A 80 -0.58 1.49 -10.01
CA LEU A 80 -0.79 0.28 -9.23
C LEU A 80 0.04 -0.86 -9.81
N SER A 81 1.09 -1.28 -9.09
CA SER A 81 2.06 -2.26 -9.55
C SER A 81 2.02 -3.53 -8.71
N LYS A 82 1.68 -4.67 -9.32
CA LYS A 82 1.82 -5.99 -8.66
C LYS A 82 3.30 -6.36 -8.52
N ASN A 83 3.68 -6.95 -7.39
CA ASN A 83 5.06 -7.36 -7.05
C ASN A 83 6.09 -6.25 -7.20
N ALA A 84 5.71 -5.02 -6.84
CA ALA A 84 6.60 -3.87 -6.87
C ALA A 84 7.87 -4.14 -6.03
N PRO A 85 9.10 -4.13 -6.60
CA PRO A 85 10.33 -4.52 -5.90
C PRO A 85 10.58 -3.72 -4.61
N ARG A 86 10.23 -2.44 -4.65
CA ARG A 86 10.29 -1.50 -3.52
C ARG A 86 9.52 -1.96 -2.27
N CYS A 87 8.50 -2.80 -2.44
CA CYS A 87 7.71 -3.34 -1.33
C CYS A 87 8.41 -4.44 -0.54
N HIS A 88 9.52 -4.97 -1.06
CA HIS A 88 10.36 -5.93 -0.34
C HIS A 88 11.41 -5.25 0.56
N ASP A 89 11.45 -3.91 0.62
CA ASP A 89 12.35 -3.20 1.51
C ASP A 89 12.02 -3.50 2.98
N LYS A 90 12.98 -4.10 3.68
CA LYS A 90 12.85 -4.55 5.08
C LYS A 90 12.66 -3.40 6.07
N ARG A 91 12.94 -2.15 5.67
CA ARG A 91 12.75 -0.96 6.49
C ARG A 91 11.30 -0.50 6.53
N LEU A 92 10.44 -1.03 5.66
CA LEU A 92 9.02 -0.71 5.66
C LEU A 92 8.32 -1.34 6.86
N ARG A 93 7.65 -0.48 7.65
CA ARG A 93 6.73 -0.95 8.69
C ARG A 93 5.37 -1.17 8.05
N TYR A 94 4.79 -2.34 8.32
CA TYR A 94 3.48 -2.73 7.82
C TYR A 94 2.46 -2.66 8.97
N TYR A 95 1.29 -2.11 8.65
CA TYR A 95 0.19 -1.89 9.57
C TYR A 95 -1.05 -2.59 9.05
N ASP A 96 -1.91 -3.02 9.97
CA ASP A 96 -3.13 -3.75 9.63
C ASP A 96 -4.02 -2.93 8.67
N PHE A 97 -4.46 -3.54 7.57
CA PHE A 97 -5.26 -2.89 6.54
C PHE A 97 -6.64 -3.57 6.41
N PRO A 98 -7.51 -3.38 7.42
CA PRO A 98 -8.80 -4.06 7.49
C PRO A 98 -9.74 -3.67 6.34
N GLU A 99 -9.65 -2.45 5.80
CA GLU A 99 -10.47 -1.97 4.70
C GLU A 99 -10.28 -2.84 3.45
N LEU A 100 -9.03 -3.20 3.13
CA LEU A 100 -8.75 -4.10 2.02
C LEU A 100 -9.11 -5.56 2.35
N ARG A 101 -8.80 -6.02 3.57
CA ARG A 101 -9.16 -7.38 4.00
C ARG A 101 -10.67 -7.64 3.93
N ASN A 102 -11.46 -6.61 4.25
CA ASN A 102 -12.91 -6.65 4.25
C ASN A 102 -13.53 -6.14 2.94
N MET A 103 -12.72 -5.95 1.88
CA MET A 103 -13.23 -5.54 0.58
C MET A 103 -14.19 -6.61 0.05
N ARG A 104 -15.46 -6.21 -0.12
CA ARG A 104 -16.54 -7.03 -0.68
C ARG A 104 -16.88 -6.55 -2.08
N TYR A 105 -17.42 -7.44 -2.91
CA TYR A 105 -18.10 -7.04 -4.15
C TYR A 105 -19.34 -6.20 -3.84
#